data_AF-A0A937KA44-F1
#
_entry.id   AF-A0A937KA44-F1
#
_cell.length_a   1.000
_cell.length_b   1.000
_cell.length_c   1.000
_cell.angle_alpha   90.00
_cell.angle_beta   90.00
_cell.angle_gamma   90.00
#
_symmetry.space_group_name_H-M   'P 1'
#
loop_
_entity.id
_entity.type
_entity.pdbx_description
1 polymer ?
#
loop_
_entity_poly.entity_id
_entity_poly.type
_entity_poly.pdbx_seq_one_letter_code
_entity_poly.pdbx_strand_id
1 'polypeptide(L)' 'MSIDKEEAAPVARLIRSPEGRTVGWVYQWNTSELSILWLGAERAADQIDPPLSKEMLAAAKAVTHDAVTDLLERLSRR' A
#
# COMPACT_ATOMS: atom_id res chain seq x y z
N MET A 1 11.10 -9.33 21.42
CA MET A 1 11.59 -7.97 21.13
C MET A 1 10.61 -7.42 20.11
N SER A 2 9.78 -6.45 20.49
CA SER A 2 8.83 -5.84 19.54
C SER A 2 9.64 -5.03 18.54
N ILE A 3 9.41 -5.22 17.24
CA ILE A 3 9.99 -4.35 16.22
C ILE A 3 9.08 -3.14 16.15
N ASP A 4 9.61 -1.98 16.51
CA ASP A 4 8.88 -0.72 16.42
C ASP A 4 8.91 -0.17 15.00
N LYS A 5 7.92 0.65 14.68
CA LYS A 5 7.69 1.23 13.35
C LYS A 5 8.55 2.48 13.17
N GLU A 6 9.77 2.28 12.68
CA GLU A 6 10.82 3.32 12.66
C GLU A 6 11.10 3.86 11.26
N GLU A 7 11.12 2.98 10.25
CA GLU A 7 11.49 3.32 8.87
C GLU A 7 10.44 2.83 7.87
N ALA A 8 10.18 3.63 6.84
CA ALA A 8 9.25 3.30 5.77
C ALA A 8 9.86 3.60 4.40
N ALA A 9 9.78 2.65 3.48
CA ALA A 9 10.21 2.82 2.11
C ALA A 9 9.00 2.86 1.16
N PRO A 10 8.97 3.77 0.16
CA PRO A 10 7.92 3.75 -0.86
C PRO A 10 8.10 2.53 -1.76
N VAL A 11 7.03 1.75 -1.95
CA VAL A 11 7.04 0.51 -2.74
C VAL A 11 6.15 0.56 -3.97
N ALA A 12 5.10 1.39 -3.95
CA ALA A 12 4.21 1.56 -5.10
C ALA A 12 3.48 2.91 -5.07
N ARG A 13 2.93 3.28 -6.22
CA ARG A 13 2.03 4.44 -6.40
C ARG A 13 0.60 3.95 -6.53
N LEU A 14 -0.33 4.75 -6.03
CA LEU A 14 -1.76 4.60 -6.26
C LEU A 14 -2.19 5.57 -7.36
N ILE A 15 -2.86 5.05 -8.38
CA ILE A 15 -3.21 5.77 -9.60
C ILE A 15 -4.73 5.82 -9.76
N ARG A 16 -5.24 7.01 -10.11
CA ARG A 16 -6.64 7.24 -10.44
C ARG A 16 -6.82 7.36 -11.95
N SER A 17 -7.79 6.63 -12.48
CA SER A 17 -8.22 6.69 -13.87
C SER A 17 -9.32 7.75 -14.06
N PRO A 18 -9.50 8.30 -15.28
CA PRO A 18 -8.80 7.97 -16.53
C PRO A 18 -7.48 8.72 -16.74
N GLU A 19 -7.21 9.74 -15.93
CA GLU A 19 -6.13 10.71 -16.13
C GLU A 19 -4.74 10.25 -15.68
N GLY A 20 -4.62 9.02 -15.15
CA GLY A 20 -3.33 8.44 -14.76
C GLY A 20 -2.66 9.18 -13.60
N ARG A 21 -3.43 9.94 -12.83
CA ARG A 21 -2.92 10.80 -11.76
C ARG A 21 -2.49 9.94 -10.56
N THR A 22 -1.30 10.20 -10.04
CA THR A 22 -0.89 9.66 -8.74
C THR A 22 -1.70 10.33 -7.63
N VAL A 23 -2.47 9.53 -6.89
CA VAL A 23 -3.32 9.97 -5.78
C VAL A 23 -2.82 9.47 -4.43
N GLY A 24 -1.77 8.66 -4.42
CA GLY A 24 -1.13 8.22 -3.19
C GLY A 24 0.13 7.39 -3.42
N TRP A 25 0.81 7.09 -2.33
CA TRP A 25 1.99 6.25 -2.27
C TRP A 25 1.77 5.16 -1.24
N VAL A 26 2.20 3.96 -1.57
CA VAL A 26 2.22 2.81 -0.68
C VAL A 26 3.61 2.71 -0.09
N TYR A 27 3.68 2.60 1.23
CA TYR A 27 4.90 2.44 1.99
C TYR A 27 4.91 1.09 2.69
N GLN A 28 6.06 0.45 2.70
CA GLN A 28 6.33 -0.70 3.53
C GLN A 28 7.23 -0.28 4.69
N TRP A 29 6.81 -0.61 5.90
CA TRP A 29 7.58 -0.36 7.11
C TRP A 29 8.61 -1.47 7.36
N ASN A 30 9.63 -1.18 8.16
CA ASN A 30 10.57 -2.17 8.68
C ASN A 30 9.87 -3.34 9.41
N THR A 31 8.67 -3.12 9.93
CA THR A 31 7.79 -4.14 10.52
C THR A 31 7.05 -5.00 9.50
N SER A 32 7.22 -4.76 8.19
CA SER A 32 6.42 -5.32 7.09
C SER A 32 4.97 -4.82 6.98
N GLU A 33 4.49 -3.97 7.89
CA GLU A 33 3.20 -3.31 7.76
C GLU A 33 3.16 -2.44 6.48
N LEU A 34 2.00 -2.35 5.83
CA LEU A 34 1.77 -1.45 4.71
C LEU A 34 0.97 -0.23 5.14
N SER A 35 1.34 0.95 4.65
CA SER A 35 0.59 2.18 4.88
C SER A 35 0.43 2.97 3.59
N ILE A 36 -0.62 3.79 3.52
CA ILE A 36 -0.86 4.66 2.36
C ILE A 36 -0.72 6.12 2.77
N LEU A 37 0.16 6.83 2.08
CA LEU A 37 0.19 8.29 2.07
C LEU A 37 -0.65 8.79 0.89
N TRP A 38 -1.84 9.32 1.16
CA TRP A 38 -2.70 9.88 0.12
C TRP A 38 -2.29 11.33 -0.22
N LEU A 39 -2.38 11.67 -1.50
CA LEU A 39 -2.15 13.00 -2.02
C LEU A 39 -3.50 13.70 -2.22
N GLY A 40 -3.77 14.69 -1.38
CA GLY A 40 -5.02 15.46 -1.42
C GLY A 40 -6.17 14.84 -0.62
N ALA A 41 -7.39 15.31 -0.88
CA ALA A 41 -8.59 14.89 -0.15
C ALA A 41 -9.16 13.56 -0.64
N GLU A 42 -8.87 13.18 -1.88
CA GLU A 42 -9.42 11.98 -2.49
C GLU A 42 -8.72 10.71 -1.95
N ARG A 43 -9.52 9.78 -1.42
CA ARG A 43 -9.05 8.52 -0.80
C ARG A 43 -9.45 7.30 -1.61
N ALA A 44 -9.32 7.39 -2.93
CA ALA A 44 -9.71 6.33 -3.84
C ALA A 44 -8.74 6.22 -5.01
N ALA A 45 -8.39 4.99 -5.36
CA ALA A 45 -7.48 4.63 -6.44
C ALA A 45 -8.04 3.44 -7.22
N ASP A 46 -7.74 3.39 -8.52
CA ASP A 46 -8.19 2.34 -9.43
C ASP A 46 -7.08 1.33 -9.74
N GLN A 47 -5.82 1.76 -9.62
CA GLN A 47 -4.63 1.00 -9.98
C GLN A 47 -3.51 1.22 -8.96
N ILE A 48 -2.59 0.27 -8.93
CA ILE A 48 -1.35 0.31 -8.15
C ILE A 48 -0.17 -0.04 -9.06
N ASP A 49 0.94 0.69 -8.94
CA ASP A 49 2.11 0.54 -9.80
C ASP A 49 3.43 0.70 -9.01
N PRO A 50 4.30 -0.32 -8.97
CA PRO A 50 4.06 -1.69 -9.47
C PRO A 50 3.02 -2.44 -8.61
N PRO A 51 2.42 -3.53 -9.13
CA PRO A 51 1.62 -4.44 -8.32
C PRO A 51 2.43 -5.02 -7.15
N LEU A 52 1.80 -5.14 -5.97
CA LEU A 52 2.48 -5.72 -4.81
C LEU A 52 2.62 -7.24 -4.97
N SER A 53 3.76 -7.76 -4.57
CA SER A 53 4.01 -9.21 -4.61
C SER A 53 3.12 -9.93 -3.59
N LYS A 54 2.80 -11.21 -3.89
CA LYS A 54 2.04 -12.06 -2.97
C LYS A 54 2.75 -12.22 -1.62
N GLU A 55 4.08 -12.26 -1.62
CA GLU A 55 4.90 -12.35 -0.42
C GLU A 55 4.77 -11.10 0.44
N MET A 56 4.84 -9.91 -0.17
CA MET A 56 4.68 -8.63 0.54
C MET A 56 3.28 -8.53 1.18
N LEU A 57 2.23 -8.91 0.44
CA LEU A 57 0.86 -8.92 0.95
C LEU A 57 0.68 -9.94 2.09
N ALA A 58 1.31 -11.12 2.00
CA ALA A 58 1.26 -12.12 3.06
C ALA A 58 1.99 -11.65 4.32
N ALA A 59 3.17 -11.03 4.19
CA ALA A 59 3.93 -10.47 5.29
C ALA A 59 3.17 -9.34 5.99
N ALA A 60 2.56 -8.43 5.23
CA ALA A 60 1.75 -7.34 5.77
C ALA A 60 0.55 -7.88 6.58
N LYS A 61 -0.17 -8.86 6.03
CA LYS A 61 -1.29 -9.52 6.72
C LYS A 61 -0.86 -10.20 8.02
N ALA A 62 0.31 -10.81 8.07
CA ALA A 62 0.79 -11.46 9.29
C ALA A 62 0.94 -10.49 10.48
N VAL A 63 1.13 -9.19 10.20
CA VAL A 63 1.34 -8.14 11.21
C VAL A 63 0.07 -7.33 11.45
N THR A 64 -0.64 -6.95 10.38
CA THR A 64 -1.83 -6.12 10.46
C THR A 64 -2.90 -6.62 9.50
N HIS A 65 -4.10 -6.88 10.02
CA HIS A 65 -5.30 -7.18 9.22
C HIS A 65 -6.23 -5.97 9.27
N ASP A 66 -6.11 -5.09 8.28
CA ASP A 66 -6.88 -3.85 8.21
C ASP A 66 -7.40 -3.54 6.81
N ALA A 67 -8.25 -2.52 6.72
CA ALA A 67 -8.86 -2.09 5.47
C ALA A 67 -7.81 -1.59 4.45
N VAL A 68 -6.63 -1.16 4.89
CA VAL A 68 -5.53 -0.75 4.01
C VAL A 68 -4.99 -1.96 3.27
N THR A 69 -4.69 -3.03 3.99
CA THR A 69 -4.14 -4.25 3.41
C THR A 69 -5.12 -4.91 2.43
N ASP A 70 -6.42 -4.91 2.76
CA ASP A 70 -7.48 -5.41 1.86
C ASP A 70 -7.61 -4.57 0.58
N LEU A 71 -7.53 -3.23 0.70
CA LEU A 71 -7.55 -2.33 -0.46
C LEU A 71 -6.37 -2.60 -1.39
N LEU A 72 -5.15 -2.71 -0.84
CA LEU A 72 -3.92 -2.89 -1.61
C LEU A 72 -3.88 -4.25 -2.30
N GLU A 73 -4.36 -5.31 -1.64
CA GLU A 73 -4.50 -6.63 -2.26
C GLU A 73 -5.48 -6.59 -3.43
N ARG A 74 -6.64 -5.95 -3.27
CA ARG A 74 -7.64 -5.83 -4.34
C ARG A 74 -7.08 -5.10 -5.56
N LEU A 75 -6.30 -4.04 -5.34
CA LEU A 75 -5.67 -3.28 -6.43
C LEU A 75 -4.55 -4.05 -7.13
N SER A 76 -3.83 -4.90 -6.40
CA SER A 76 -2.70 -5.69 -6.93
C SER A 76 -3.11 -6.97 -7.68
N ARG A 77 -4.41 -7.30 -7.71
CA ARG A 77 -4.96 -8.49 -8.39
C ARG A 77 -5.37 -8.25 -9.85
N ARG A 78 -5.26 -7.01 -10.35
CA ARG A 78 -5.57 -6.64 -11.74
C ARG A 78 -4.37 -6.88 -12.65
#